data_AF-A0A0G1KTM4-F1
#
_entry.id   AF-A0A0G1KTM4-F1
#
_cell.length_a   1.000
_cell.length_b   1.000
_cell.length_c   1.000
_cell.angle_alpha   90.00
_cell.angle_beta   90.00
_cell.angle_gamma   90.00
#
_symmetry.space_group_name_H-M   'P 1'
#
loop_
_entity.id
_entity.type
_entity.pdbx_description
1 polymer ?
#
loop_
_entity_poly.entity_id
_entity_poly.type
_entity_poly.pdbx_seq_one_letter_code
_entity_poly.pdbx_strand_id
1 'polypeptide(L)'
;HRLGIQAFKPILVEGNAIQLHPLTCSAFNADFDGDQMAVHLPLSKAAQTEAREIMLSSHNLLKPATGDPIIVPKQDVVLGCYYATLAKPLAAGETIKAFNDIDELVLANANGLIGYHHLIKIKLTPDGDWLETTLGRV
;
A
#
# COMPACT_ATOMS: atom_id res chain seq x y z
N HIS A 1 23.65 -7.50 -0.93
CA HIS A 1 23.77 -6.02 -0.82
C HIS A 1 23.34 -5.57 0.59
N ARG A 2 23.60 -4.32 1.02
CA ARG A 2 23.27 -3.86 2.39
C ARG A 2 21.80 -4.01 2.78
N LEU A 3 20.88 -3.89 1.82
CA LEU A 3 19.43 -4.05 2.06
C LEU A 3 18.99 -5.48 2.41
N GLY A 4 19.89 -6.48 2.30
CA GLY A 4 19.60 -7.86 2.69
C GLY A 4 19.74 -8.10 4.20
N ILE A 5 20.09 -7.08 4.97
CA ILE A 5 20.07 -7.08 6.43
C ILE A 5 19.34 -5.80 6.86
N GLN A 6 18.24 -5.94 7.56
CA GLN A 6 17.46 -4.83 8.10
C GLN A 6 17.06 -5.13 9.54
N ALA A 7 16.87 -4.07 10.33
CA ALA A 7 16.34 -4.18 11.68
C ALA A 7 14.82 -4.02 11.66
N PHE A 8 14.16 -4.78 12.51
CA PHE A 8 12.71 -4.74 12.74
C PHE A 8 12.44 -4.72 14.25
N LYS A 9 11.26 -4.24 14.62
CA LYS A 9 10.74 -4.40 15.98
C LYS A 9 9.94 -5.72 16.03
N PRO A 10 10.35 -6.70 16.84
CA PRO A 10 9.64 -7.97 16.90
C PRO A 10 8.26 -7.78 17.55
N ILE A 11 7.27 -8.47 17.02
CA ILE A 11 5.93 -8.60 17.59
C ILE A 11 5.75 -10.07 17.94
N LEU A 12 5.30 -10.36 19.17
CA LEU A 12 5.03 -11.73 19.58
C LEU A 12 3.84 -12.28 18.80
N VAL A 13 4.02 -13.46 18.20
CA VAL A 13 3.02 -14.18 17.44
C VAL A 13 3.06 -15.65 17.87
N GLU A 14 1.94 -16.34 17.69
CA GLU A 14 1.87 -17.80 17.85
C GLU A 14 2.46 -18.51 16.63
N GLY A 15 3.02 -19.70 16.82
CA GLY A 15 3.62 -20.53 15.77
C GLY A 15 5.13 -20.41 15.61
N ASN A 16 5.70 -21.18 14.68
CA ASN A 16 7.16 -21.34 14.49
C ASN A 16 7.70 -20.62 13.24
N ALA A 17 6.91 -19.75 12.61
CA ALA A 17 7.27 -19.06 11.37
C ALA A 17 7.43 -17.55 11.60
N ILE A 18 8.45 -16.96 10.96
CA ILE A 18 8.66 -15.51 10.98
C ILE A 18 7.68 -14.86 10.01
N GLN A 19 6.97 -13.84 10.49
CA GLN A 19 6.13 -13.00 9.63
C GLN A 19 6.95 -11.80 9.16
N LEU A 20 7.06 -11.62 7.84
CA LEU A 20 7.75 -10.50 7.22
C LEU A 20 6.77 -9.62 6.45
N HIS A 21 7.00 -8.31 6.48
CA HIS A 21 6.19 -7.36 5.74
C HIS A 21 6.36 -7.53 4.22
N PRO A 22 5.29 -7.64 3.41
CA PRO A 22 5.40 -7.93 1.98
C PRO A 22 6.26 -6.93 1.18
N LEU A 23 6.21 -5.65 1.52
CA LEU A 23 7.00 -4.62 0.83
C LEU A 23 8.52 -4.73 1.07
N THR A 24 8.96 -5.47 2.10
CA THR A 24 10.39 -5.67 2.33
C THR A 24 10.93 -6.91 1.63
N CYS A 25 10.08 -7.84 1.15
CA CYS A 25 10.51 -9.07 0.46
C CYS A 25 11.39 -8.77 -0.77
N SER A 26 11.09 -7.70 -1.51
CA SER A 26 11.92 -7.25 -2.63
C SER A 26 13.34 -6.85 -2.23
N ALA A 27 13.51 -6.32 -1.01
CA ALA A 27 14.82 -5.98 -0.48
C ALA A 27 15.59 -7.24 -0.07
N PHE A 28 14.93 -8.28 0.44
CA PHE A 28 15.58 -9.55 0.78
C PHE A 28 15.78 -10.48 -0.43
N ASN A 29 15.11 -10.19 -1.55
CA ASN A 29 14.96 -11.11 -2.66
C ASN A 29 14.42 -12.47 -2.19
N ALA A 30 13.43 -12.41 -1.29
CA ALA A 30 12.78 -13.57 -0.69
C ALA A 30 11.35 -13.70 -1.18
N ASP A 31 10.85 -14.93 -1.24
CA ASP A 31 9.44 -15.24 -1.40
C ASP A 31 8.95 -16.13 -0.24
N PHE A 32 7.79 -16.76 -0.39
CA PHE A 32 7.15 -17.54 0.68
C PHE A 32 6.97 -19.02 0.27
N ASP A 33 7.90 -19.58 -0.51
CA ASP A 33 7.86 -20.98 -0.95
C ASP A 33 8.66 -21.95 -0.07
N GLY A 34 9.35 -21.44 0.97
CA GLY A 34 10.20 -22.24 1.86
C GLY A 34 11.47 -21.52 2.33
N ASP A 35 11.69 -20.28 1.89
CA ASP A 35 12.81 -19.44 2.32
C ASP A 35 12.96 -19.34 3.84
N GLN A 36 14.21 -19.35 4.30
CA GLN A 36 14.58 -19.26 5.70
C GLN A 36 15.31 -17.96 6.00
N MET A 37 15.06 -17.39 7.18
CA MET A 37 15.70 -16.15 7.62
C MET A 37 16.34 -16.32 8.99
N ALA A 38 17.57 -15.82 9.12
CA ALA A 38 18.28 -15.77 10.40
C ALA A 38 17.95 -14.48 11.15
N VAL A 39 17.60 -14.61 12.43
CA VAL A 39 17.32 -13.46 13.32
C VAL A 39 18.46 -13.31 14.30
N HIS A 40 19.01 -12.10 14.38
CA HIS A 40 20.10 -11.76 15.30
C HIS A 40 19.62 -10.68 16.28
N LEU A 41 20.07 -10.77 17.54
CA LEU A 41 19.70 -9.82 18.59
C LEU A 41 20.90 -8.91 18.94
N PRO A 42 20.82 -7.59 18.71
CA PRO A 42 21.85 -6.65 19.14
C PRO A 42 21.81 -6.48 20.68
N LEU A 43 22.93 -6.77 21.35
CA LEU A 43 23.00 -6.75 22.82
C LEU A 43 23.48 -5.41 23.38
N SER A 44 24.50 -4.79 22.78
CA SER A 44 25.07 -3.54 23.30
C SER A 44 24.14 -2.35 23.02
N LYS A 45 24.16 -1.35 23.92
CA LYS A 45 23.37 -0.13 23.72
C LYS A 45 23.72 0.58 22.40
N ALA A 46 25.00 0.60 22.03
CA ALA A 46 25.45 1.15 20.76
C ALA A 46 24.86 0.41 19.57
N ALA A 47 24.90 -0.94 19.57
CA ALA A 47 24.34 -1.74 18.49
C ALA A 47 22.80 -1.62 18.39
N GLN A 48 22.11 -1.52 19.53
CA GLN A 48 20.66 -1.29 19.54
C GLN A 48 20.28 0.09 18.99
N THR A 49 21.09 1.13 19.29
CA THR A 49 20.90 2.47 18.73
C THR A 49 21.14 2.46 17.23
N GLU A 50 22.24 1.87 16.75
CA GLU A 50 22.54 1.74 15.33
C GLU A 50 21.44 0.97 14.58
N ALA A 51 20.97 -0.15 15.15
CA ALA A 51 19.89 -0.92 14.56
C ALA A 51 18.60 -0.09 14.41
N ARG A 52 18.29 0.75 15.41
CA ARG A 52 17.09 1.61 15.42
C ARG A 52 17.20 2.80 14.48
N GLU A 53 18.35 3.46 14.44
CA GLU A 53 18.52 4.74 13.74
C GLU A 53 19.00 4.58 12.29
N ILE A 54 19.69 3.48 11.97
CA ILE A 54 20.31 3.28 10.65
C ILE A 54 19.72 2.06 9.94
N MET A 55 19.64 0.93 10.63
CA MET A 55 19.27 -0.34 9.99
C MET A 55 17.76 -0.57 9.91
N LEU A 56 16.94 0.23 10.61
CA LEU A 56 15.49 0.05 10.65
C LEU A 56 14.92 0.06 9.22
N SER A 57 14.03 -0.87 8.92
CA SER A 57 13.48 -1.06 7.56
C SER A 57 12.84 0.22 7.00
N SER A 58 12.23 1.05 7.85
CA SER A 58 11.64 2.35 7.46
C SER A 58 12.65 3.39 6.97
N HIS A 59 13.94 3.25 7.28
CA HIS A 59 14.99 4.14 6.78
C HIS A 59 15.55 3.69 5.43
N ASN A 60 15.32 2.44 5.04
CA ASN A 60 15.93 1.80 3.89
C ASN A 60 14.98 1.70 2.68
N LEU A 61 14.38 2.84 2.30
CA LEU A 61 13.33 2.89 1.27
C LEU A 61 13.84 2.96 -0.18
N LEU A 62 15.10 3.38 -0.37
CA LEU A 62 15.68 3.63 -1.68
C LEU A 62 16.88 2.70 -1.94
N LYS A 63 17.09 2.33 -3.20
CA LYS A 63 18.28 1.62 -3.65
C LYS A 63 19.51 2.52 -3.50
N PRO A 64 20.58 2.06 -2.82
CA PRO A 64 21.79 2.86 -2.62
C PRO A 64 22.49 3.23 -3.93
N ALA A 65 22.34 2.40 -4.96
CA ALA A 65 23.04 2.55 -6.23
C ALA A 65 22.34 3.51 -7.20
N THR A 66 21.01 3.56 -7.21
CA THR A 66 20.23 4.31 -8.21
C THR A 66 19.31 5.38 -7.63
N GLY A 67 18.99 5.30 -6.33
CA GLY A 67 18.00 6.17 -5.69
C GLY A 67 16.55 5.74 -5.94
N ASP A 68 16.30 4.70 -6.74
CA ASP A 68 14.94 4.23 -6.99
C ASP A 68 14.31 3.62 -5.73
N PRO A 69 12.98 3.76 -5.54
CA PRO A 69 12.29 3.12 -4.43
C PRO A 69 12.37 1.59 -4.54
N ILE A 70 12.63 0.92 -3.41
CA ILE A 70 12.62 -0.56 -3.33
C ILE A 70 11.32 -1.12 -2.76
N ILE A 71 10.58 -0.30 -2.01
CA ILE A 71 9.32 -0.66 -1.34
C ILE A 71 8.09 -0.57 -2.25
N VAL A 72 8.28 -0.80 -3.55
CA VAL A 72 7.20 -0.69 -4.54
C VAL A 72 6.25 -1.88 -4.38
N PRO A 73 4.93 -1.66 -4.28
CA PRO A 73 3.96 -2.75 -4.28
C PRO A 73 4.11 -3.65 -5.51
N LYS A 74 3.86 -4.96 -5.33
CA LYS A 74 3.96 -5.96 -6.40
C LYS A 74 2.69 -6.80 -6.47
N GLN A 75 2.51 -7.47 -7.61
CA GLN A 75 1.50 -8.51 -7.83
C GLN A 75 0.10 -8.02 -7.41
N ASP A 76 -0.48 -8.63 -6.39
CA ASP A 76 -1.88 -8.48 -6.01
C ASP A 76 -2.24 -7.07 -5.56
N VAL A 77 -1.31 -6.36 -4.91
CA VAL A 77 -1.55 -4.96 -4.50
C VAL A 77 -1.69 -4.08 -5.74
N VAL A 78 -0.82 -4.27 -6.73
CA VAL A 78 -0.88 -3.53 -8.00
C VAL A 78 -2.15 -3.89 -8.76
N LEU A 79 -2.51 -5.18 -8.80
CA LEU A 79 -3.74 -5.64 -9.45
C LEU A 79 -4.99 -5.06 -8.79
N GLY A 80 -5.04 -5.01 -7.46
CA GLY A 80 -6.15 -4.44 -6.69
C GLY A 80 -6.31 -2.95 -6.94
N CYS A 81 -5.22 -2.17 -6.86
CA CYS A 81 -5.23 -0.75 -7.19
C CYS A 81 -5.61 -0.50 -8.66
N TYR A 82 -5.06 -1.29 -9.58
CA TYR A 82 -5.40 -1.20 -10.99
C TYR A 82 -6.90 -1.45 -11.22
N TYR A 83 -7.43 -2.55 -10.68
CA TYR A 83 -8.84 -2.91 -10.81
C TYR A 83 -9.74 -1.83 -10.23
N ALA A 84 -9.48 -1.39 -8.99
CA ALA A 84 -10.29 -0.37 -8.32
C ALA A 84 -10.33 0.96 -9.11
N THR A 85 -9.21 1.34 -9.74
CA THR A 85 -9.10 2.62 -10.48
C THR A 85 -9.60 2.55 -11.93
N LEU A 86 -10.08 1.39 -12.40
CA LEU A 86 -10.70 1.27 -13.72
C LEU A 86 -12.00 2.09 -13.78
N ALA A 87 -12.21 2.72 -14.94
CA ALA A 87 -13.46 3.39 -15.27
C ALA A 87 -14.20 2.58 -16.33
N LYS A 88 -15.46 2.25 -16.05
CA LYS A 88 -16.35 1.70 -17.07
C LYS A 88 -16.88 2.85 -17.93
N PRO A 89 -16.89 2.71 -19.26
CA PRO A 89 -17.58 3.67 -20.13
C PRO A 89 -19.05 3.77 -19.74
N LEU A 90 -19.62 4.97 -19.84
CA LEU A 90 -21.06 5.18 -19.66
C LEU A 90 -21.85 4.35 -20.67
N ALA A 91 -22.81 3.57 -20.18
CA ALA A 91 -23.75 2.89 -21.05
C ALA A 91 -24.76 3.89 -21.66
N ALA A 92 -25.34 3.54 -22.80
CA ALA A 92 -26.35 4.37 -23.44
C ALA A 92 -27.57 4.58 -22.51
N GLY A 93 -27.86 5.83 -22.16
CA GLY A 93 -28.95 6.20 -21.25
C GLY A 93 -28.57 6.28 -19.78
N GLU A 94 -27.32 6.02 -19.41
CA GLU A 94 -26.82 6.12 -18.05
C GLU A 94 -26.41 7.57 -17.72
N THR A 95 -26.81 8.08 -16.55
CA THR A 95 -26.46 9.42 -16.09
C THR A 95 -25.34 9.38 -15.06
N ILE A 96 -24.42 10.33 -15.15
CA ILE A 96 -23.36 10.51 -14.15
C ILE A 96 -23.99 11.07 -12.88
N LYS A 97 -23.92 10.31 -11.78
CA LYS A 97 -24.38 10.76 -10.46
C LYS A 97 -23.39 11.76 -9.89
N ALA A 98 -23.91 12.81 -9.27
CA ALA A 98 -23.13 13.86 -8.64
C ALA A 98 -23.24 13.76 -7.12
N PHE A 99 -22.12 13.93 -6.42
CA PHE A 99 -22.00 13.83 -4.96
C PHE A 99 -21.27 15.07 -4.43
N ASN A 100 -21.68 15.54 -3.26
CA ASN A 100 -21.11 16.76 -2.68
C ASN A 100 -19.93 16.51 -1.75
N ASP A 101 -19.80 15.29 -1.22
CA ASP A 101 -18.70 14.89 -0.35
C ASP A 101 -18.37 13.39 -0.49
N ILE A 102 -17.32 12.96 0.22
CA ILE A 102 -16.86 11.56 0.22
C ILE A 102 -17.83 10.67 1.04
N ASP A 103 -18.46 11.20 2.09
CA ASP A 103 -19.33 10.43 2.97
C ASP A 103 -20.62 9.97 2.26
N GLU A 104 -21.23 10.86 1.46
CA GLU A 104 -22.37 10.59 0.58
C GLU A 104 -22.01 9.52 -0.45
N LEU A 105 -20.78 9.58 -0.98
CA LEU A 105 -20.27 8.61 -1.93
C LEU A 105 -20.10 7.22 -1.29
N VAL A 106 -19.52 7.14 -0.09
CA VAL A 106 -19.38 5.88 0.66
C VAL A 106 -20.76 5.31 1.02
N LEU A 107 -21.70 6.16 1.44
CA LEU A 107 -23.07 5.76 1.75
C LEU A 107 -23.79 5.22 0.51
N ALA A 108 -23.62 5.86 -0.65
CA ALA A 108 -24.21 5.40 -1.90
C ALA A 108 -23.65 4.04 -2.32
N ASN A 109 -22.35 3.79 -2.11
CA ASN A 109 -21.74 2.49 -2.36
C ASN A 109 -22.25 1.41 -1.39
N ALA A 110 -22.36 1.74 -0.09
CA ALA A 110 -22.86 0.82 0.92
C ALA A 110 -24.33 0.39 0.66
N ASN A 111 -25.13 1.28 0.08
CA ASN A 111 -26.50 0.99 -0.34
C ASN A 111 -26.61 0.33 -1.74
N GLY A 112 -25.48 0.02 -2.40
CA GLY A 112 -25.44 -0.62 -3.71
C GLY A 112 -25.91 0.27 -4.88
N LEU A 113 -25.97 1.59 -4.68
CA LEU A 113 -26.42 2.54 -5.71
C LEU A 113 -25.34 2.88 -6.74
N ILE A 114 -24.07 2.72 -6.35
CA ILE A 114 -22.89 2.89 -7.19
C ILE A 114 -21.91 1.75 -6.90
N GLY A 115 -20.87 1.66 -7.72
CA GLY A 115 -19.82 0.67 -7.57
C GLY A 115 -18.48 1.27 -8.01
N TYR A 116 -17.38 0.56 -7.74
CA TYR A 116 -16.03 1.11 -7.88
C TYR A 116 -15.69 1.74 -9.23
N HIS A 117 -16.26 1.21 -10.33
CA HIS A 117 -15.90 1.62 -11.69
C HIS A 117 -16.93 2.54 -12.37
N HIS A 118 -18.02 2.89 -11.69
CA HIS A 118 -19.00 3.82 -12.25
C HIS A 118 -18.42 5.24 -12.26
N LEU A 119 -18.65 5.96 -13.37
CA LEU A 119 -18.28 7.37 -13.48
C LEU A 119 -19.19 8.22 -12.59
N ILE A 120 -18.57 9.08 -11.80
CA ILE A 120 -19.23 9.97 -10.85
C ILE A 120 -18.69 11.40 -11.01
N LYS A 121 -19.48 12.38 -10.56
CA LYS A 121 -19.02 13.74 -10.32
C LYS A 121 -18.93 13.97 -8.82
N ILE A 122 -17.79 14.45 -8.34
CA ILE A 122 -17.62 14.80 -6.93
C ILE A 122 -16.99 16.18 -6.80
N LYS A 123 -17.37 16.90 -5.75
CA LYS A 123 -16.63 18.06 -5.24
C LYS A 123 -15.78 17.62 -4.06
N LEU A 124 -14.45 17.75 -4.17
CA LEU A 124 -13.53 17.39 -3.08
C LEU A 124 -13.43 18.48 -2.01
N THR A 125 -13.79 19.71 -2.36
CA THR A 125 -13.89 20.85 -1.45
C THR A 125 -15.18 21.61 -1.72
N PRO A 126 -15.78 22.28 -0.72
CA PRO A 126 -17.04 23.02 -0.91
C PRO A 126 -16.96 24.07 -2.03
N ASP A 127 -15.80 24.74 -2.16
CA ASP A 127 -15.51 25.75 -3.18
C ASP A 127 -14.81 25.17 -4.43
N GLY A 128 -14.67 23.86 -4.51
CA GLY A 128 -13.95 23.17 -5.58
C GLY A 128 -14.78 22.99 -6.85
N ASP A 129 -14.05 22.79 -7.95
CA ASP A 129 -14.63 22.39 -9.23
C ASP A 129 -15.18 20.95 -9.18
N TRP A 130 -16.17 20.69 -10.03
CA TRP A 130 -16.68 19.34 -10.23
C TRP A 130 -15.62 18.46 -10.91
N LEU A 131 -15.19 17.40 -10.22
CA LEU A 131 -14.26 16.42 -10.77
C LEU A 131 -15.03 15.19 -11.27
N GLU A 132 -14.81 14.81 -12.53
CA GLU A 132 -15.25 13.54 -13.07
C GLU A 132 -14.23 12.44 -12.71
N THR A 133 -14.65 11.46 -11.93
CA THR A 133 -13.78 10.39 -11.43
C THR A 133 -14.57 9.09 -11.22
N THR A 134 -13.97 8.09 -10.59
CA THR A 134 -14.63 6.87 -10.14
C THR A 134 -14.49 6.73 -8.63
N LEU A 135 -15.37 5.94 -8.00
CA LEU A 135 -15.28 5.67 -6.57
C LEU A 135 -13.92 5.08 -6.18
N GLY A 136 -13.32 4.21 -6.99
CA GLY A 136 -12.01 3.63 -6.65
C GLY A 136 -10.82 4.57 -6.80
N ARG A 137 -11.02 5.82 -7.24
CA ARG A 137 -9.98 6.87 -7.32
C ARG A 137 -10.15 7.97 -6.26
N VAL A 138 -11.29 7.98 -5.57
CA VAL A 138 -11.60 8.88 -4.45
C VAL A 138 -11.23 8.17 -3.16
#